data_AF-C3X400-F1
#
_entry.id   AF-C3X400-F1
#
_cell.length_a   1.000
_cell.length_b   1.000
_cell.length_c   1.000
_cell.angle_alpha   90.00
_cell.angle_beta   90.00
_cell.angle_gamma   90.00
#
_symmetry.space_group_name_H-M   'P 1'
#
loop_
_entity.id
_entity.type
_entity.pdbx_description
1 polymer ?
#
loop_
_entity_poly.entity_id
_entity_poly.type
_entity_poly.pdbx_seq_one_letter_code
_entity_poly.pdbx_strand_id
1 'polypeptide(L)'
;MREPDQLGDKFVSKKVLEALGIAVPEDALGFYVKGKTLYIEAMNTEDTPAGLMINVEPVEVPLTDEQVNRLKEDGLYSSQGFRLG
;
A
#
# COMPACT_ATOMS: atom_id res chain seq x y z
N MET A 1 18.63 0.53 11.58
CA MET A 1 17.93 0.92 10.34
C MET A 1 17.17 -0.30 9.88
N ARG A 2 15.82 -0.26 9.84
CA ARG A 2 15.04 -1.30 9.17
C ARG A 2 15.13 -0.98 7.68
N GLU A 3 15.68 -1.90 6.89
CA GLU A 3 15.56 -1.83 5.45
C GLU A 3 14.07 -1.69 5.11
N PRO A 4 13.67 -0.81 4.18
CA PRO A 4 12.28 -0.78 3.73
C PRO A 4 11.97 -2.18 3.22
N ASP A 5 10.96 -2.83 3.80
CA ASP A 5 10.48 -4.14 3.39
C ASP A 5 10.16 -4.01 1.89
N GLN A 6 11.04 -4.49 1.03
CA GLN A 6 10.97 -4.20 -0.40
C GLN A 6 9.68 -4.83 -0.93
N LEU A 7 8.74 -3.99 -1.36
CA LEU A 7 7.54 -4.42 -2.06
C LEU A 7 7.91 -5.44 -3.13
N GLY A 8 7.23 -6.59 -3.11
CA GLY A 8 7.47 -7.68 -4.03
C GLY A 8 7.41 -7.26 -5.50
N ASP A 9 8.03 -8.05 -6.38
CA ASP A 9 8.20 -7.73 -7.81
C ASP A 9 6.91 -7.79 -8.65
N LYS A 10 5.77 -8.16 -8.04
CA LYS A 10 4.49 -8.25 -8.76
C LYS A 10 3.79 -6.90 -8.78
N PHE A 11 3.50 -6.43 -10.00
CA PHE A 11 2.70 -5.23 -10.24
C PHE A 11 1.20 -5.54 -10.20
N VAL A 12 0.44 -4.66 -9.58
CA VAL A 12 -0.99 -4.76 -9.38
C VAL A 12 -1.63 -3.41 -9.67
N SER A 13 -2.75 -3.40 -10.38
CA SER A 13 -3.48 -2.16 -10.63
C SER A 13 -4.16 -1.67 -9.36
N LYS A 14 -4.05 -0.36 -9.08
CA LYS A 14 -4.76 0.27 -7.94
C LYS A 14 -6.28 0.06 -7.99
N LYS A 15 -6.83 -0.18 -9.18
CA LYS A 15 -8.25 -0.49 -9.40
C LYS A 15 -8.73 -1.69 -8.59
N VAL A 16 -7.85 -2.63 -8.25
CA VAL A 16 -8.22 -3.79 -7.44
C VAL A 16 -8.56 -3.36 -6.01
N LEU A 17 -7.80 -2.44 -5.43
CA LEU A 17 -8.10 -1.89 -4.11
C LEU A 17 -9.32 -0.96 -4.17
N GLU A 18 -9.42 -0.13 -5.21
CA GLU A 18 -10.59 0.74 -5.42
C GLU A 18 -11.90 -0.07 -5.55
N ALA A 19 -11.86 -1.23 -6.21
CA ALA A 19 -12.99 -2.14 -6.32
C ALA A 19 -13.43 -2.75 -4.97
N LEU A 20 -12.53 -2.79 -3.97
CA LEU A 20 -12.84 -3.17 -2.59
C LEU A 20 -13.37 -1.99 -1.76
N GLY A 21 -13.59 -0.82 -2.39
CA GLY A 21 -14.00 0.41 -1.72
C GLY A 21 -12.87 1.10 -0.95
N ILE A 22 -11.60 0.75 -1.22
CA ILE A 22 -10.44 1.32 -0.56
C ILE A 22 -9.93 2.49 -1.39
N ALA A 23 -9.88 3.68 -0.79
CA ALA A 23 -9.28 4.84 -1.42
C ALA A 23 -7.75 4.66 -1.48
N VAL A 24 -7.19 4.69 -2.69
CA VAL A 24 -5.75 4.60 -2.91
C VAL A 24 -5.20 6.00 -3.22
N PRO A 25 -4.21 6.51 -2.48
CA PRO A 25 -3.55 7.78 -2.81
C PRO A 25 -3.01 7.79 -4.24
N GLU A 26 -3.01 8.95 -4.90
CA GLU A 26 -2.48 9.06 -6.27
C GLU A 26 -0.99 8.74 -6.32
N ASP A 27 -0.25 9.16 -5.30
CA ASP A 27 1.19 8.93 -5.14
C ASP A 27 1.53 7.59 -4.47
N ALA A 28 0.61 6.62 -4.50
CA ALA A 28 0.83 5.29 -3.95
C ALA A 28 1.77 4.47 -4.84
N LEU A 29 2.81 3.90 -4.22
CA LEU A 29 3.85 3.08 -4.87
C LEU A 29 3.54 1.60 -4.79
N GLY A 30 2.82 1.18 -3.76
CA GLY A 30 2.56 -0.22 -3.48
C GLY A 30 1.73 -0.41 -2.23
N PHE A 31 1.44 -1.68 -1.93
CA PHE A 31 0.76 -2.04 -0.70
C PHE A 31 1.19 -3.42 -0.21
N TYR A 32 1.04 -3.67 1.08
CA TYR A 32 1.15 -4.99 1.68
C TYR A 32 0.08 -5.21 2.74
N VAL A 33 -0.22 -6.47 3.04
CA VAL A 33 -1.23 -6.84 4.03
C VAL A 33 -0.58 -7.58 5.18
N LYS A 34 -0.83 -7.13 6.40
CA LYS A 34 -0.38 -7.80 7.62
C LYS A 34 -1.55 -7.98 8.57
N GLY A 35 -1.99 -9.22 8.72
CA GLY A 35 -3.19 -9.53 9.52
C GLY A 35 -4.45 -8.97 8.86
N LYS A 36 -5.12 -8.02 9.53
CA LYS A 36 -6.31 -7.32 9.02
C LYS A 36 -6.03 -5.86 8.66
N THR A 37 -4.77 -5.49 8.47
CA THR A 37 -4.39 -4.13 8.10
C THR A 37 -3.72 -4.16 6.73
N LEU A 38 -4.22 -3.33 5.84
CA LEU A 38 -3.57 -2.98 4.58
C LEU A 38 -2.67 -1.77 4.83
N TYR A 39 -1.44 -1.84 4.36
CA TYR A 39 -0.49 -0.75 4.40
C TYR A 39 -0.24 -0.31 2.97
N ILE A 40 -0.58 0.93 2.63
CA ILE A 40 -0.36 1.50 1.30
C ILE A 40 0.84 2.45 1.40
N GLU A 41 1.94 2.12 0.76
CA GLU A 41 3.11 3.01 0.73
C GLU A 41 2.85 4.15 -0.25
N ALA A 42 2.74 5.37 0.27
CA ALA A 42 2.53 6.57 -0.55
C ALA A 42 3.67 7.56 -0.36
N MET A 43 4.05 8.25 -1.45
CA MET A 43 4.97 9.37 -1.34
C MET A 43 4.24 10.55 -0.71
N ASN A 44 4.76 11.04 0.40
CA ASN A 44 4.37 12.28 1.03
C ASN A 44 5.45 13.32 0.74
N THR A 45 5.06 14.43 0.12
CA THR A 45 5.99 15.51 -0.23
C THR A 45 5.71 16.69 0.69
N GLU A 46 6.66 17.00 1.57
CA GLU A 46 6.55 18.13 2.49
C GLU A 46 7.52 19.23 2.06
N ASP A 47 6.98 20.44 1.84
CA ASP A 47 7.79 21.64 1.63
C ASP A 47 8.21 22.17 3.00
N THR A 48 9.51 22.06 3.29
CA THR A 48 10.07 22.52 4.57
C THR A 48 10.92 23.78 4.33
N PRO A 49 11.17 24.61 5.36
CA PRO A 49 12.08 25.74 5.25
C PRO A 49 13.51 25.37 4.82
N ALA A 50 13.90 24.09 4.93
CA ALA A 50 15.19 23.56 4.52
C ALA A 50 15.19 22.98 3.08
N GLY A 51 14.04 22.97 2.39
CA GLY A 51 13.85 22.43 1.05
C GLY A 51 12.75 21.36 0.98
N LEU A 52 12.60 20.78 -0.21
CA LEU A 52 11.63 19.71 -0.49
C LEU A 52 12.08 18.41 0.17
N MET A 53 11.24 17.84 1.04
CA MET A 53 11.42 16.50 1.59
C MET A 53 10.41 15.55 0.96
N ILE A 54 10.91 14.41 0.44
CA ILE A 54 10.07 13.31 -0.04
C ILE A 54 10.22 12.18 0.97
N ASN A 55 9.13 11.87 1.67
CA ASN A 55 9.03 10.76 2.59
C ASN A 55 8.12 9.69 1.98
N VAL A 56 8.34 8.42 2.31
CA VAL A 56 7.39 7.35 2.01
C VAL A 56 6.76 6.95 3.33
N GLU A 57 5.46 7.22 3.48
CA GLU A 57 4.72 6.91 4.69
C GLU A 57 3.61 5.90 4.36
N PRO A 58 3.51 4.80 5.13
CA PRO A 58 2.46 3.83 4.91
C PRO A 58 1.13 4.38 5.45
N VAL A 59 0.11 4.41 4.60
CA VAL A 59 -1.27 4.66 4.99
C VAL A 59 -1.88 3.34 5.46
N GLU A 60 -2.28 3.29 6.72
CA GLU A 60 -2.92 2.12 7.32
C GLU A 60 -4.42 2.13 7.07
N VAL A 61 -4.93 1.08 6.44
CA VAL A 61 -6.35 0.88 6.18
C VAL A 61 -6.80 -0.41 6.87
N PRO A 62 -7.69 -0.34 7.88
CA PRO A 62 -8.26 -1.54 8.48
C PRO A 62 -9.18 -2.24 7.47
N LEU A 63 -8.97 -3.54 7.30
CA LEU A 63 -9.75 -4.37 6.39
C LEU A 63 -10.86 -5.12 7.14
N THR A 64 -12.02 -5.25 6.49
CA THR A 64 -13.06 -6.17 6.92
C THR A 64 -12.68 -7.63 6.59
N ASP A 65 -13.33 -8.59 7.25
CA ASP A 65 -13.13 -10.01 6.93
C ASP A 65 -13.43 -10.34 5.46
N GLU A 66 -14.44 -9.68 4.88
CA GLU A 66 -14.79 -9.84 3.47
C GLU A 66 -13.69 -9.33 2.55
N GLN A 67 -13.13 -8.15 2.82
CA GLN A 67 -12.00 -7.59 2.05
C GLN A 67 -10.75 -8.46 2.16
N VAL A 68 -10.46 -8.98 3.37
CA VAL A 68 -9.33 -9.91 3.58
C VAL A 68 -9.52 -11.19 2.76
N ASN A 69 -10.71 -11.76 2.78
CA ASN A 69 -11.00 -12.97 2.01
C ASN A 69 -10.87 -12.69 0.51
N ARG A 70 -11.39 -11.54 0.05
CA ARG A 70 -11.29 -11.18 -1.36
C ARG A 70 -9.85 -11.00 -1.83
N LEU A 71 -9.02 -10.32 -1.03
CA LEU A 71 -7.58 -10.19 -1.29
C LEU A 71 -6.87 -11.55 -1.32
N LYS A 72 -7.28 -12.52 -0.49
CA LYS A 72 -6.72 -13.88 -0.54
C LYS A 72 -7.13 -14.63 -1.81
N GLU A 73 -8.40 -14.54 -2.21
CA GLU A 73 -8.91 -15.14 -3.44
C GLU A 73 -8.21 -14.58 -4.69
N ASP A 74 -7.97 -13.27 -4.72
CA ASP A 74 -7.27 -12.59 -5.82
C ASP A 74 -5.73 -12.78 -5.76
N GLY A 75 -5.21 -13.49 -4.75
CA GLY A 75 -3.77 -13.72 -4.58
C GLY A 75 -2.98 -12.45 -4.25
N LEU A 76 -3.64 -11.50 -3.58
CA LEU A 76 -3.17 -10.17 -3.18
C LEU A 76 -3.06 -9.99 -1.66
N TYR A 77 -3.12 -11.09 -0.91
CA TYR A 77 -2.83 -11.12 0.52
C TYR A 77 -1.38 -11.57 0.74
N SER A 78 -0.47 -10.61 0.89
CA SER A 78 0.96 -10.88 1.10
C SER A 78 1.59 -9.86 2.04
N SER A 79 2.42 -10.35 2.97
CA SER A 79 3.25 -9.51 3.84
C SER A 79 4.45 -8.92 3.11
N GLN A 80 4.86 -9.49 1.98
CA GLN A 80 5.93 -8.93 1.12
C GLN A 80 5.41 -7.79 0.21
N GLY A 81 4.09 -7.67 0.08
CA GLY A 81 3.47 -6.61 -0.70
C GLY A 81 3.54 -6.76 -2.22
N PHE A 82 3.01 -5.74 -2.88
CA PHE A 82 2.84 -5.60 -4.32
C PHE A 82 3.14 -4.16 -4.71
N ARG A 83 3.71 -3.97 -5.90
CA ARG A 83 3.88 -2.63 -6.47
C ARG A 83 2.61 -2.22 -7.21
N LEU A 84 2.25 -0.95 -7.12
CA LEU A 84 1.16 -0.39 -7.89
C LEU A 84 1.68 0.06 -9.27
N GLY A 85 0.97 -0.30 -10.34
CA GLY A 85 1.34 0.02 -11.72
C GLY A 85 0.19 -0.13 -12.72
#